data_AF-A0A966ATZ1-F1
#
_entry.id   AF-A0A966ATZ1-F1
#
_cell.length_a   1.000
_cell.length_b   1.000
_cell.length_c   1.000
_cell.angle_alpha   90.00
_cell.angle_beta   90.00
_cell.angle_gamma   90.00
#
_symmetry.space_group_name_H-M   'P 1'
#
loop_
_entity.id
_entity.type
_entity.pdbx_description
1 polymer ?
#
loop_
_entity_poly.entity_id
_entity_poly.type
_entity_poly.pdbx_seq_one_letter_code
_entity_poly.pdbx_strand_id
1 'polypeptide(L)'
;MISRISQSLFALLLLVPMLSGCSGGGETRNEEAKPMSKNEVRTMRSAANADGIGFTKEDVASKGLDVGWQYRHSAPVIQTFVENDNIYIVSSTSDYPYVLIKIDGQTGLPRWTYPLKARLEYAPSVYVYPEELRSQNADELYIVELGSIYCIDDQYGAPNFTIKCDFPIST
;
A
#
# COMPACT_ATOMS: atom_id res chain seq x y z
N MET A 1 16.95 53.29 2.20
CA MET A 1 16.56 53.59 0.80
C MET A 1 17.82 53.76 -0.02
N ILE A 2 18.11 52.80 -0.92
CA ILE A 2 18.63 52.96 -2.29
C ILE A 2 18.38 51.60 -2.96
N SER A 3 17.51 51.63 -3.95
CA SER A 3 17.18 50.54 -4.88
C SER A 3 18.28 50.46 -5.94
N ARG A 4 18.71 49.26 -6.32
CA ARG A 4 19.05 48.92 -7.72
C ARG A 4 18.71 47.46 -8.03
N ILE A 5 17.75 47.36 -8.93
CA ILE A 5 17.30 46.19 -9.70
C ILE A 5 18.34 45.89 -10.80
N SER A 6 18.62 44.60 -11.08
CA SER A 6 19.00 44.09 -12.41
C SER A 6 18.96 42.55 -12.37
N GLN A 7 17.88 41.93 -12.84
CA GLN A 7 17.74 41.28 -14.16
C GLN A 7 18.76 40.14 -14.38
N SER A 8 18.37 38.88 -14.16
CA SER A 8 17.73 37.97 -15.13
C SER A 8 18.76 37.11 -15.88
N LEU A 9 18.74 35.80 -15.66
CA LEU A 9 18.94 34.86 -16.75
C LEU A 9 18.20 33.54 -16.44
N PHE A 10 17.09 33.36 -17.16
CA PHE A 10 16.40 32.10 -17.35
C PHE A 10 17.32 31.12 -18.07
N ALA A 11 17.55 29.94 -17.52
CA ALA A 11 18.07 28.78 -18.26
C ALA A 11 16.97 27.73 -18.32
N LEU A 12 16.19 27.81 -19.40
CA LEU A 12 15.17 26.85 -19.81
C LEU A 12 15.88 25.60 -20.39
N LEU A 13 15.92 24.50 -19.65
CA LEU A 13 16.40 23.21 -20.17
C LEU A 13 15.20 22.40 -20.66
N LEU A 14 15.09 22.33 -21.98
CA LEU A 14 14.11 21.58 -22.75
C LEU A 14 14.25 20.07 -22.47
N LEU A 15 13.20 19.49 -21.89
CA LEU A 15 12.97 18.04 -21.85
C LEU A 15 12.41 17.59 -23.20
N VAL A 16 13.14 16.72 -23.90
CA VAL A 16 12.61 15.95 -25.04
C VAL A 16 12.42 14.50 -24.60
N PRO A 17 11.18 14.00 -24.43
CA PRO A 17 10.94 12.57 -24.44
C PRO A 17 10.73 12.10 -25.89
N MET A 18 11.65 11.27 -26.38
CA MET A 18 11.42 10.53 -27.62
C MET A 18 10.31 9.50 -27.40
N LEU A 19 9.25 9.64 -28.18
CA LEU A 19 8.19 8.65 -28.34
C LEU A 19 8.72 7.47 -29.17
N SER A 20 9.12 6.39 -28.51
CA SER A 20 9.25 5.08 -29.15
C SER A 20 7.99 4.27 -28.85
N GLY A 21 7.15 4.12 -29.88
CA GLY A 21 6.01 3.22 -29.87
C GLY A 21 6.45 1.76 -29.90
N CYS A 22 5.82 0.95 -29.05
CA CYS A 22 5.72 -0.49 -29.23
C CYS A 22 4.27 -0.82 -29.61
N SER A 23 4.05 -0.89 -30.93
CA SER A 23 2.88 -1.51 -31.53
C SER A 23 3.04 -3.03 -31.43
N GLY A 24 2.30 -3.67 -30.53
CA GLY A 24 2.19 -5.12 -30.43
C GLY A 24 0.77 -5.55 -30.76
N GLY A 25 0.54 -5.97 -32.00
CA GLY A 25 -0.70 -6.65 -32.40
C GLY A 25 -0.73 -8.06 -31.82
N GLY A 26 -1.78 -8.35 -31.04
CA GLY A 26 -2.06 -9.67 -30.49
C GLY A 26 -3.41 -10.17 -31.00
N GLU A 27 -3.34 -11.16 -31.87
CA GLU A 27 -4.43 -11.94 -32.45
C GLU A 27 -5.35 -12.55 -31.37
N THR A 28 -6.65 -12.27 -31.42
CA THR A 28 -7.64 -12.92 -30.55
C THR A 28 -7.96 -14.32 -31.10
N ARG A 29 -7.55 -15.37 -30.39
CA ARG A 29 -7.93 -16.75 -30.68
C ARG A 29 -9.12 -17.13 -29.77
N ASN A 30 -10.26 -17.41 -30.39
CA ASN A 30 -11.46 -17.94 -29.74
C ASN A 30 -11.18 -19.33 -29.16
N GLU A 31 -11.44 -19.54 -27.87
CA GLU A 31 -11.66 -20.87 -27.31
C GLU A 31 -13.04 -20.93 -26.63
N GLU A 32 -13.75 -22.00 -26.94
CA GLU A 32 -15.15 -22.25 -26.68
C GLU A 32 -15.47 -22.41 -25.19
N ALA A 33 -16.62 -21.86 -24.78
CA ALA A 33 -17.14 -21.97 -23.42
C ALA A 33 -17.56 -23.41 -23.08
N LYS A 34 -17.04 -23.96 -21.98
CA LYS A 34 -17.58 -25.15 -21.30
C LYS A 34 -18.30 -24.76 -20.00
N PRO A 35 -19.42 -25.43 -19.65
CA PRO A 35 -20.31 -25.00 -18.57
C PRO A 35 -19.74 -25.26 -17.18
N MET A 36 -20.00 -24.31 -16.27
CA MET A 36 -19.57 -24.29 -14.87
C MET A 36 -20.35 -25.30 -14.01
N SER A 37 -19.63 -26.20 -13.33
CA SER A 37 -20.15 -27.03 -12.23
C SER A 37 -19.92 -26.33 -10.88
N LYS A 38 -20.90 -26.46 -9.96
CA LYS A 38 -21.01 -25.76 -8.68
C LYS A 38 -20.10 -26.34 -7.59
N ASN A 39 -19.70 -25.43 -6.69
CA ASN A 39 -19.15 -25.64 -5.33
C ASN A 39 -17.78 -26.31 -5.21
N GLU A 40 -16.74 -25.48 -5.18
CA GLU A 40 -15.51 -25.75 -4.41
C GLU A 40 -15.10 -24.51 -3.62
N VAL A 41 -14.88 -24.69 -2.31
CA VAL A 41 -14.23 -23.71 -1.44
C VAL A 41 -12.80 -23.54 -1.93
N ARG A 42 -12.52 -22.45 -2.64
CA ARG A 42 -11.18 -22.16 -3.16
C ARG A 42 -10.33 -21.49 -2.07
N THR A 43 -9.43 -22.26 -1.49
CA THR A 43 -8.21 -21.72 -0.87
C THR A 43 -7.45 -20.97 -1.97
N MET A 44 -7.37 -19.64 -1.92
CA MET A 44 -6.54 -18.87 -2.86
C MET A 44 -5.07 -19.20 -2.60
N ARG A 45 -4.54 -20.18 -3.33
CA ARG A 45 -3.10 -20.35 -3.48
C ARG A 45 -2.59 -19.15 -4.27
N SER A 46 -1.67 -18.40 -3.69
CA SER A 46 -0.97 -17.29 -4.33
C SER A 46 -0.39 -17.74 -5.67
N ALA A 47 -0.97 -17.25 -6.76
CA ALA A 47 -0.48 -17.47 -8.11
C ALA A 47 0.66 -16.47 -8.36
N ALA A 48 1.85 -16.77 -7.86
CA ALA A 48 3.05 -16.15 -8.39
C ALA A 48 3.20 -16.62 -9.86
N ASN A 49 3.18 -15.67 -10.81
CA ASN A 49 3.42 -15.84 -12.26
C ASN A 49 2.19 -16.00 -13.19
N ALA A 50 1.14 -15.19 -13.02
CA ALA A 50 0.20 -14.93 -14.11
C ALA A 50 0.00 -13.42 -14.29
N ASP A 51 0.09 -12.94 -15.53
CA ASP A 51 -0.03 -11.52 -15.94
C ASP A 51 -1.44 -10.91 -15.75
N GLY A 52 -2.19 -11.36 -14.74
CA GLY A 52 -3.58 -10.95 -14.49
C GLY A 52 -4.01 -11.15 -13.04
N ILE A 53 -3.26 -10.56 -12.09
CA ILE A 53 -3.64 -10.56 -10.67
C ILE A 53 -4.33 -9.24 -10.35
N GLY A 54 -5.66 -9.28 -10.23
CA GLY A 54 -6.51 -8.13 -9.91
C GLY A 54 -7.86 -8.20 -10.62
N PHE A 55 -8.80 -7.34 -10.24
CA PHE A 55 -10.04 -7.16 -11.00
C PHE A 55 -9.76 -6.30 -12.22
N THR A 56 -10.14 -6.76 -13.40
CA THR A 56 -10.21 -5.92 -14.60
C THR A 56 -11.43 -5.01 -14.53
N LYS A 57 -11.48 -4.00 -15.41
CA LYS A 57 -12.64 -3.11 -15.51
C LYS A 57 -13.90 -3.89 -15.85
N GLU A 58 -13.76 -4.87 -16.73
CA GLU A 58 -14.84 -5.73 -17.20
C GLU A 58 -15.40 -6.60 -16.07
N ASP A 59 -14.55 -7.07 -15.15
CA ASP A 59 -14.97 -7.89 -14.00
C ASP A 59 -15.93 -7.14 -13.07
N VAL A 60 -15.76 -5.82 -12.94
CA VAL A 60 -16.50 -5.00 -11.97
C VAL A 60 -17.57 -4.13 -12.60
N ALA A 61 -17.48 -3.84 -13.90
CA ALA A 61 -18.43 -2.99 -14.62
C ALA A 61 -19.87 -3.51 -14.53
N SER A 62 -20.08 -4.84 -14.58
CA SER A 62 -21.40 -5.46 -14.45
C SER A 62 -22.08 -5.20 -13.10
N LYS A 63 -21.31 -4.79 -12.09
CA LYS A 63 -21.78 -4.46 -10.74
C LYS A 63 -21.98 -2.96 -10.54
N GLY A 64 -21.81 -2.14 -11.60
CA GLY A 64 -21.83 -0.68 -11.49
C GLY A 64 -20.63 -0.11 -10.72
N LEU A 65 -19.54 -0.87 -10.65
CA LEU A 65 -18.29 -0.46 -10.00
C LEU A 65 -17.24 -0.13 -11.07
N ASP A 66 -16.29 0.74 -10.73
CA ASP A 66 -15.12 1.04 -11.56
C ASP A 66 -13.83 0.78 -10.77
N VAL A 67 -12.76 0.42 -11.46
CA VAL A 67 -11.45 0.19 -10.84
C VAL A 67 -10.75 1.53 -10.68
N GLY A 68 -10.65 2.03 -9.44
CA GLY A 68 -9.97 3.30 -9.16
C GLY A 68 -8.45 3.22 -9.41
N TRP A 69 -7.79 2.22 -8.84
CA TRP A 69 -6.37 1.95 -9.03
C TRP A 69 -6.04 0.48 -8.73
N GLN A 70 -4.86 0.04 -9.15
CA GLN A 70 -4.33 -1.28 -8.83
C GLN A 70 -2.89 -1.15 -8.33
N TYR A 71 -2.56 -1.89 -7.27
CA TYR A 71 -1.20 -1.95 -6.73
C TYR A 71 -0.60 -3.33 -6.96
N ARG A 72 0.52 -3.38 -7.67
CA ARG A 72 1.28 -4.62 -7.90
C ARG A 72 2.41 -4.71 -6.88
N HIS A 73 2.30 -5.66 -5.96
CA HIS A 73 3.35 -5.93 -4.98
C HIS A 73 4.33 -6.99 -5.50
N SER A 74 5.63 -6.78 -5.29
CA SER A 74 6.69 -7.66 -5.82
C SER A 74 6.96 -8.90 -4.97
N ALA A 75 6.46 -8.93 -3.73
CA ALA A 75 6.70 -10.00 -2.77
C ALA A 75 5.38 -10.64 -2.29
N PRO A 76 5.42 -11.83 -1.66
CA PRO A 76 4.23 -12.44 -1.08
C PRO A 76 3.57 -11.52 -0.05
N VAL A 77 2.29 -11.25 -0.21
CA VAL A 77 1.47 -10.57 0.81
C VAL A 77 1.05 -11.59 1.84
N ILE A 78 1.42 -11.37 3.09
CA ILE A 78 1.13 -12.25 4.23
C ILE A 78 -0.19 -11.83 4.88
N GLN A 79 -0.35 -10.51 5.13
CA GLN A 79 -1.56 -9.93 5.72
C GLN A 79 -1.83 -8.57 5.09
N THR A 80 -3.10 -8.17 5.05
CA THR A 80 -3.53 -6.84 4.61
C THR A 80 -4.56 -6.30 5.58
N PHE A 81 -4.39 -5.05 5.99
CA PHE A 81 -5.30 -4.32 6.86
C PHE A 81 -5.70 -3.00 6.19
N VAL A 82 -6.89 -2.50 6.51
CA VAL A 82 -7.34 -1.18 6.06
C VAL A 82 -7.58 -0.37 7.32
N GLU A 83 -6.89 0.77 7.46
CA GLU A 83 -7.19 1.72 8.51
C GLU A 83 -6.95 3.17 8.12
N ASN A 84 -7.83 4.05 8.61
CA ASN A 84 -7.79 5.50 8.36
C ASN A 84 -7.54 5.84 6.88
N ASP A 85 -8.34 5.26 5.98
CA ASP A 85 -8.25 5.38 4.51
C ASP A 85 -6.90 4.95 3.90
N ASN A 86 -6.09 4.20 4.63
CA ASN A 86 -4.83 3.63 4.17
C ASN A 86 -4.90 2.10 4.20
N ILE A 87 -4.01 1.46 3.44
CA ILE A 87 -3.84 0.02 3.40
C ILE A 87 -2.47 -0.32 3.99
N TYR A 88 -2.45 -1.23 4.95
CA TYR A 88 -1.23 -1.74 5.56
C TYR A 88 -1.00 -3.17 5.11
N ILE A 89 0.12 -3.42 4.44
CA ILE A 89 0.51 -4.74 3.96
C ILE A 89 1.63 -5.28 4.82
N VAL A 90 1.47 -6.49 5.35
CA VAL A 90 2.57 -7.28 5.90
C VAL A 90 3.12 -8.16 4.79
N SER A 91 4.39 -7.99 4.45
CA SER A 91 5.10 -8.79 3.45
C SER A 91 6.48 -9.23 3.97
N SER A 92 7.28 -9.83 3.11
CA SER A 92 8.65 -10.27 3.37
C SER A 92 9.58 -9.68 2.31
N THR A 93 10.78 -9.24 2.72
CA THR A 93 11.84 -8.76 1.82
C THR A 93 13.08 -9.65 1.94
N SER A 94 14.12 -9.40 1.15
CA SER A 94 15.43 -10.06 1.34
C SER A 94 16.03 -9.79 2.71
N ASP A 95 15.78 -8.59 3.25
CA ASP A 95 16.46 -8.08 4.44
C ASP A 95 15.66 -8.34 5.71
N TYR A 96 14.33 -8.39 5.58
CA TYR A 96 13.41 -8.59 6.71
C TYR A 96 12.40 -9.71 6.42
N PRO A 97 12.26 -10.69 7.33
CA PRO A 97 11.26 -11.75 7.18
C PRO A 97 9.83 -11.20 7.22
N TYR A 98 9.62 -10.10 7.94
CA TYR A 98 8.36 -9.38 8.05
C TYR A 98 8.60 -7.88 7.94
N VAL A 99 7.88 -7.24 7.02
CA VAL A 99 7.87 -5.78 6.85
C VAL A 99 6.42 -5.31 6.75
N LEU A 100 6.09 -4.24 7.48
CA LEU A 100 4.85 -3.52 7.34
C LEU A 100 5.05 -2.42 6.29
N ILE A 101 4.10 -2.27 5.38
CA ILE A 101 4.14 -1.27 4.31
C ILE A 101 2.84 -0.50 4.36
N LYS A 102 2.93 0.83 4.51
CA LYS A 102 1.76 1.71 4.37
C LYS A 102 1.57 2.08 2.91
N ILE A 103 0.35 1.95 2.42
CA ILE A 103 -0.10 2.33 1.10
C ILE A 103 -1.24 3.32 1.26
N ASP A 104 -1.15 4.43 0.55
CA ASP A 104 -2.22 5.42 0.50
C ASP A 104 -3.44 4.84 -0.22
N GLY A 105 -4.60 4.79 0.44
CA GLY A 105 -5.78 4.12 -0.09
C GLY A 105 -6.46 4.89 -1.24
N GLN A 106 -6.15 6.17 -1.43
CA GLN A 106 -6.70 6.97 -2.52
C GLN A 106 -5.90 6.82 -3.81
N THR A 107 -4.57 6.73 -3.70
CA THR A 107 -3.64 6.73 -4.83
C THR A 107 -3.03 5.37 -5.12
N GLY A 108 -3.07 4.43 -4.16
CA GLY A 108 -2.41 3.14 -4.25
C GLY A 108 -0.87 3.22 -4.15
N LEU A 109 -0.32 4.37 -3.76
CA LEU A 109 1.12 4.59 -3.69
C LEU A 109 1.69 4.19 -2.32
N PRO A 110 2.84 3.47 -2.27
CA PRO A 110 3.51 3.18 -1.01
C PRO A 110 4.05 4.47 -0.39
N ARG A 111 3.91 4.59 0.94
CA ARG A 111 4.30 5.78 1.72
C ARG A 111 5.58 5.55 2.49
N TRP A 112 5.63 4.47 3.25
CA TRP A 112 6.79 4.08 4.05
C TRP A 112 6.75 2.58 4.34
N THR A 113 7.88 2.05 4.84
CA THR A 113 8.01 0.68 5.32
C THR A 113 8.52 0.67 6.76
N TYR A 114 8.15 -0.35 7.52
CA TYR A 114 8.55 -0.53 8.91
C TYR A 114 8.92 -2.01 9.16
N PRO A 115 10.14 -2.30 9.62
CA PRO A 115 10.56 -3.67 9.88
C PRO A 115 9.83 -4.24 11.10
N LEU A 116 9.22 -5.41 10.95
CA LEU A 116 8.51 -6.10 12.01
C LEU A 116 9.41 -7.18 12.65
N LYS A 117 9.24 -7.40 13.94
CA LYS A 117 9.92 -8.47 14.68
C LYS A 117 9.20 -9.81 14.51
N ALA A 118 7.89 -9.78 14.31
CA ALA A 118 7.06 -10.95 14.09
C ALA A 118 5.92 -10.61 13.10
N ARG A 119 5.09 -11.62 12.77
CA ARG A 119 3.80 -11.33 12.13
C ARG A 119 2.91 -10.59 13.12
N LEU A 120 2.01 -9.78 12.59
CA LEU A 120 1.02 -9.10 13.42
C LEU A 120 -0.08 -10.08 13.80
N GLU A 121 -0.28 -10.27 15.10
CA GLU A 121 -1.39 -11.08 15.61
C GLU A 121 -2.72 -10.31 15.54
N TYR A 122 -2.65 -8.99 15.76
CA TYR A 122 -3.78 -8.07 15.74
C TYR A 122 -3.61 -7.05 14.61
N ALA A 123 -4.73 -6.54 14.09
CA ALA A 123 -4.69 -5.46 13.13
C ALA A 123 -4.03 -4.21 13.78
N PRO A 124 -3.23 -3.45 13.02
CA PRO A 124 -2.78 -2.12 13.44
C PRO A 124 -3.98 -1.23 13.75
N SER A 125 -3.81 -0.27 14.66
CA SER A 125 -4.82 0.74 14.98
C SER A 125 -4.24 2.14 14.80
N VAL A 126 -4.97 3.03 14.14
CA VAL A 126 -4.55 4.43 13.95
C VAL A 126 -5.32 5.31 14.93
N TYR A 127 -4.58 6.06 15.74
CA TYR A 127 -5.13 7.12 16.56
C TYR A 127 -5.00 8.45 15.86
N VAL A 128 -6.16 9.06 15.58
CA VAL A 128 -6.26 10.37 14.95
C VAL A 128 -6.55 11.40 16.01
N TYR A 129 -5.68 12.41 16.14
CA TYR A 129 -5.89 13.47 17.12
C TYR A 129 -7.10 14.35 16.74
N PRO A 130 -7.82 14.93 17.74
CA PRO A 130 -8.80 15.99 17.50
C PRO A 130 -8.21 17.13 16.67
N GLU A 131 -9.03 17.79 15.86
CA GLU A 131 -8.59 18.80 14.89
C GLU A 131 -7.78 19.94 15.56
N GLU A 132 -8.15 20.31 16.78
CA GLU A 132 -7.49 21.37 17.54
C GLU A 132 -6.05 21.01 17.95
N LEU A 133 -5.75 19.71 18.06
CA LEU A 133 -4.45 19.19 18.49
C LEU A 133 -3.60 18.67 17.32
N ARG A 134 -4.21 18.42 16.16
CA ARG A 134 -3.55 17.77 15.01
C ARG A 134 -2.41 18.59 14.39
N SER A 135 -2.43 19.92 14.55
CA SER A 135 -1.34 20.77 14.07
C SER A 135 -0.01 20.56 14.81
N GLN A 136 -0.07 19.99 16.02
CA GLN A 136 1.09 19.77 16.90
C GLN A 136 1.37 18.28 17.13
N ASN A 137 0.43 17.40 16.76
CA ASN A 137 0.52 15.97 16.97
C ASN A 137 0.15 15.26 15.67
N ALA A 138 1.11 14.55 15.09
CA ALA A 138 0.85 13.66 13.96
C ALA A 138 0.01 12.47 14.42
N ASP A 139 -0.75 11.89 13.49
CA ASP A 139 -1.50 10.66 13.76
C ASP A 139 -0.53 9.52 14.11
N GLU A 140 -0.97 8.63 14.98
CA GLU A 140 -0.14 7.57 15.55
C GLU A 140 -0.67 6.19 15.16
N LEU A 141 0.23 5.34 14.67
CA LEU A 141 -0.04 3.94 14.40
C LEU A 141 0.41 3.09 15.58
N TYR A 142 -0.48 2.27 16.09
CA TYR A 142 -0.24 1.31 17.15
C TYR A 142 -0.21 -0.11 16.59
N ILE A 143 0.87 -0.83 16.85
CA ILE A 143 0.99 -2.27 16.55
C ILE A 143 1.34 -3.05 17.80
N VAL A 144 0.92 -4.32 17.84
CA VAL A 144 1.22 -5.23 18.94
C VAL A 144 2.13 -6.34 18.43
N GLU A 145 3.32 -6.46 19.04
CA GLU A 145 4.25 -7.54 18.76
C GLU A 145 4.88 -8.05 20.06
N LEU A 146 4.91 -9.37 20.22
CA LEU A 146 5.68 -10.05 21.27
C LEU A 146 5.43 -9.46 22.68
N GLY A 147 4.17 -9.16 23.01
CA GLY A 147 3.78 -8.60 24.31
C GLY A 147 4.17 -7.13 24.51
N SER A 148 4.44 -6.38 23.44
CA SER A 148 4.68 -4.93 23.49
C SER A 148 3.79 -4.20 22.49
N ILE A 149 3.37 -2.99 22.87
CA ILE A 149 2.69 -2.04 22.00
C ILE A 149 3.74 -1.07 21.48
N TYR A 150 3.85 -0.94 20.17
CA TYR A 150 4.73 0.03 19.51
C TYR A 150 3.86 1.17 18.98
N CYS A 151 4.23 2.40 19.32
CA CYS A 151 3.70 3.60 18.70
C CYS A 151 4.66 4.07 17.61
N ILE A 152 4.13 4.29 16.43
CA ILE A 152 4.84 4.68 15.22
C ILE A 152 4.15 5.94 14.68
N ASP A 153 4.94 6.92 14.23
CA ASP A 153 4.41 8.06 13.48
C ASP A 153 3.77 7.57 12.18
N ASP A 154 2.46 7.80 12.03
CA ASP A 154 1.70 7.26 10.91
C ASP A 154 2.02 7.96 9.58
N GLN A 155 2.58 9.17 9.62
CA GLN A 155 2.93 9.94 8.43
C GLN A 155 4.25 9.47 7.80
N TYR A 156 5.24 9.14 8.63
CA TYR A 156 6.62 8.88 8.22
C TYR A 156 7.12 7.47 8.53
N GLY A 157 6.39 6.69 9.34
CA GLY A 157 6.81 5.35 9.76
C GLY A 157 7.94 5.35 10.79
N ALA A 158 8.18 6.48 11.47
CA ALA A 158 9.24 6.61 12.47
C ALA A 158 8.78 6.02 13.81
N PRO A 159 9.64 5.28 14.54
CA PRO A 159 9.29 4.79 15.86
C PRO A 159 9.19 5.96 16.86
N ASN A 160 8.07 6.05 17.58
CA ASN A 160 7.88 7.06 18.62
C ASN A 160 8.26 6.51 19.99
N PHE A 161 7.50 5.52 20.48
CA PHE A 161 7.75 4.89 21.78
C PHE A 161 7.25 3.45 21.82
N THR A 162 7.61 2.72 22.88
CA THR A 162 7.20 1.33 23.08
C THR A 162 6.73 1.15 24.52
N ILE A 163 5.60 0.45 24.69
CA ILE A 163 5.05 0.09 25.98
C ILE A 163 5.13 -1.43 26.10
N LYS A 164 5.87 -1.91 27.10
CA LYS A 164 5.88 -3.33 27.44
C LYS A 164 4.61 -3.67 28.21
N CYS A 165 3.92 -4.73 27.80
CA CYS A 165 2.77 -5.24 28.54
C CYS A 165 3.25 -6.33 29.50
N ASP A 166 3.00 -6.15 30.80
CA ASP A 166 3.37 -7.12 31.83
C ASP A 166 2.34 -8.24 32.02
N PHE A 167 1.30 -8.25 31.18
CA PHE A 167 0.25 -9.25 31.13
C PHE A 167 0.13 -9.79 29.70
N PRO A 168 -0.32 -11.04 29.53
CA PRO A 168 -0.58 -11.58 28.20
C PRO A 168 -1.69 -10.78 27.52
N ILE A 169 -1.46 -10.39 26.27
CA ILE A 169 -2.47 -9.77 25.41
C ILE A 169 -3.32 -10.92 24.88
N SER A 170 -4.60 -10.98 25.27
CA SER A 170 -5.47 -12.12 24.98
C SER A 170 -5.97 -12.14 23.54
N THR A 171 -5.91 -13.32 22.93
CA THR A 171 -6.52 -13.71 21.65
C THR A 171 -8.03 -13.83 21.69
#